data_AF-A0A8J4S008-F1
#
_entry.id   AF-A0A8J4S008-F1
#
_cell.length_a   1.000
_cell.length_b   1.000
_cell.length_c   1.000
_cell.angle_alpha   90.00
_cell.angle_beta   90.00
_cell.angle_gamma   90.00
#
_symmetry.space_group_name_H-M   'P 1'
#
loop_
_entity.id
_entity.type
_entity.pdbx_description
1 polymer ?
#
loop_
_entity_poly.entity_id
_entity_poly.type
_entity_poly.pdbx_seq_one_letter_code
_entity_poly.pdbx_strand_id
1 'polypeptide(L)'
;MFQELLKPKLITLTMFGVYCKLEVMPELLEVIMCMLCIMVRAKNLVNGECTKSKLWLVDLAGSERLAKTDVQGERLKEAQNINRSLSSLGDVISALETKSSHIPYRLGGTLQDKVIYDTPDDQQPCVAFANKSSEMFGFTQGCLPMNRWDELNTLFEKAGAKIIFGLNALYRRSIQSNGSAVGAWNYTNAESLIRYTVRKNYTIHGNELSGNGVGTRVAADQYALDTVALQCIVQNIYKEVEPKSIIIAPGGFFDANWFKEFLDKTSKSLDVVTHHIYNLGPGVDQHLVEKILDPSYLDGEGNTFRSLHNIVRSSTTSAVAWVGEAGGAYNSGHNLVTNAFVFSFWEAGFHILITSYQLLVSDEKYFQRVKWQYMVLDEAQAIKSSNSIRWKTLLSFNCRNRLLLTGTPIQNNMAELWALLHFIMPTLFEVSIDVDQLETRSPISEHRREESMDSTVDTYEL
;
A
#
# COMPACT_ATOMS: atom_id res chain seq x y z
N MET A 1 25.25 42.47 14.64
CA MET A 1 25.36 42.09 13.22
C MET A 1 24.88 40.65 12.95
N PHE A 2 23.82 40.18 13.63
CA PHE A 2 23.35 38.78 13.55
C PHE A 2 21.82 38.65 13.36
N GLN A 3 21.16 39.73 12.90
CA GLN A 3 19.71 39.75 12.60
C GLN A 3 19.38 39.85 11.09
N GLU A 4 20.39 39.87 10.20
CA GLU A 4 20.19 39.97 8.75
C GLU A 4 20.04 38.61 8.03
N LEU A 5 20.35 37.50 8.70
CA LEU A 5 20.31 36.14 8.12
C LEU A 5 18.93 35.45 8.16
N LEU A 6 17.92 36.09 8.77
CA LEU A 6 16.54 35.56 8.90
C LEU A 6 15.55 36.18 7.91
N LYS A 7 16.01 36.62 6.73
CA LYS A 7 15.15 37.07 5.63
C LYS A 7 14.92 35.93 4.62
N PRO A 8 13.67 35.65 4.19
CA PRO A 8 13.41 34.62 3.19
C PRO A 8 14.11 34.96 1.87
N LYS A 9 14.96 34.04 1.38
CA LYS A 9 15.61 34.18 0.07
C LYS A 9 14.61 33.85 -1.04
N LEU A 10 14.26 34.87 -1.82
CA LEU A 10 13.37 34.74 -2.97
C LEU A 10 14.13 34.09 -4.16
N ILE A 11 13.91 32.80 -4.42
CA ILE A 11 14.42 32.14 -5.63
C ILE A 11 13.34 32.27 -6.71
N THR A 12 13.63 33.06 -7.75
CA THR A 12 12.72 33.26 -8.89
C THR A 12 13.16 32.38 -10.06
N LEU A 13 12.41 31.30 -10.30
CA LEU A 13 12.60 30.42 -11.46
C LEU A 13 11.57 30.76 -12.53
N THR A 14 12.03 31.38 -13.63
CA THR A 14 11.16 31.80 -14.73
C THR A 14 11.20 30.77 -15.85
N MET A 15 10.23 29.84 -15.86
CA MET A 15 9.90 29.06 -17.06
C MET A 15 8.46 29.34 -17.48
N PHE A 16 8.28 29.69 -18.76
CA PHE A 16 7.02 29.86 -19.50
C PHE A 16 5.72 29.92 -18.66
N GLY A 17 5.49 31.07 -18.01
CA GLY A 17 4.17 31.47 -17.51
C GLY A 17 3.69 30.83 -16.19
N VAL A 18 4.50 30.05 -15.47
CA VAL A 18 4.11 29.48 -14.17
C VAL A 18 4.83 30.20 -13.02
N TYR A 19 4.09 30.90 -12.18
CA TYR A 19 4.61 31.54 -10.96
C TYR A 19 4.57 30.58 -9.77
N CYS A 20 5.73 30.05 -9.36
CA CYS A 20 5.90 29.35 -8.09
C CYS A 20 6.38 30.31 -6.99
N LYS A 21 5.75 30.24 -5.81
CA LYS A 21 6.21 30.94 -4.59
C LYS A 21 6.69 29.89 -3.58
N LEU A 22 7.99 29.88 -3.27
CA LEU A 22 8.55 29.09 -2.18
C LEU A 22 8.59 29.91 -0.89
N GLU A 23 8.20 29.29 0.21
CA GLU A 23 8.47 29.74 1.58
C GLU A 23 9.03 28.53 2.34
N VAL A 24 10.12 28.74 3.07
CA VAL A 24 10.84 27.69 3.82
C VAL A 24 10.91 28.13 5.28
N MET A 25 10.48 27.28 6.21
CA MET A 25 10.59 27.52 7.65
C MET A 25 11.68 26.62 8.24
N PRO A 26 12.70 27.16 8.93
CA PRO A 26 13.81 26.38 9.45
C PRO A 26 13.68 26.12 10.96
N GLU A 27 13.32 24.91 11.36
CA GLU A 27 13.49 24.42 12.74
C GLU A 27 13.50 22.88 12.76
N LEU A 28 14.22 22.30 13.73
CA LEU A 28 14.53 20.85 13.89
C LEU A 28 15.50 20.25 12.86
N LEU A 29 16.78 20.34 13.19
CA LEU A 29 17.89 19.68 12.49
C LEU A 29 18.64 18.80 13.51
N GLU A 30 18.34 17.50 13.54
CA GLU A 30 19.27 16.43 13.96
C GLU A 30 18.67 15.04 13.60
N VAL A 31 19.35 14.32 12.70
CA VAL A 31 19.22 12.86 12.40
C VAL A 31 17.90 12.33 11.77
N ILE A 32 16.81 13.10 11.67
CA ILE A 32 15.50 12.56 11.23
C ILE A 32 15.15 12.86 9.75
N MET A 33 14.51 11.88 9.10
CA MET A 33 13.94 11.88 7.75
C MET A 33 13.30 13.22 7.36
N CYS A 34 13.77 13.81 6.26
CA CYS A 34 13.26 15.10 5.79
C CYS A 34 11.90 14.93 5.10
N MET A 35 10.84 15.57 5.62
CA MET A 35 9.53 15.65 4.98
C MET A 35 9.32 17.02 4.33
N LEU A 36 9.32 17.07 2.99
CA LEU A 36 9.13 18.29 2.20
C LEU A 36 7.74 18.30 1.54
N CYS A 37 6.87 19.22 1.96
CA CYS A 37 5.55 19.41 1.35
C CYS A 37 5.60 20.42 0.19
N ILE A 38 5.26 19.97 -1.01
CA ILE A 38 5.11 20.80 -2.21
C ILE A 38 3.63 20.91 -2.55
N MET A 39 3.08 22.14 -2.55
CA MET A 39 1.74 22.41 -3.07
C MET A 39 1.82 22.79 -4.55
N VAL A 40 1.42 21.87 -5.43
CA VAL A 40 1.34 22.14 -6.87
C VAL A 40 -0.05 22.68 -7.21
N ARG A 41 -0.11 23.74 -8.01
CA ARG A 41 -1.34 24.16 -8.70
C ARG A 41 -1.09 24.13 -10.20
N ALA A 42 -1.95 23.43 -10.94
CA ALA A 42 -1.97 23.49 -12.39
C ALA A 42 -3.26 24.16 -12.84
N LYS A 43 -3.17 25.10 -13.77
CA LYS A 43 -4.33 25.70 -14.43
C LYS A 43 -4.31 25.34 -15.90
N ASN A 44 -5.31 24.60 -16.35
CA ASN A 44 -5.54 24.34 -17.75
C ASN A 44 -5.99 25.66 -18.41
N LEU A 45 -5.17 26.15 -19.35
CA LEU A 45 -5.38 27.44 -19.99
C LEU A 45 -6.48 27.41 -21.08
N VAL A 46 -6.94 26.22 -21.49
CA VAL A 46 -7.94 26.05 -22.56
C VAL A 46 -9.36 26.04 -21.99
N ASN A 47 -9.60 25.30 -20.89
CA ASN A 47 -10.92 25.21 -20.24
C ASN A 47 -11.02 26.02 -18.92
N GLY A 48 -9.92 26.62 -18.46
CA GLY A 48 -9.85 27.42 -17.23
C GLY A 48 -9.76 26.62 -15.92
N GLU A 49 -9.82 25.30 -15.99
CA GLU A 49 -9.84 24.38 -14.86
C GLU A 49 -8.55 24.48 -14.02
N CYS A 50 -8.68 24.45 -12.69
CA CYS A 50 -7.58 24.71 -11.77
C CYS A 50 -7.48 23.59 -10.73
N THR A 51 -6.54 22.67 -10.93
CA THR A 51 -6.26 21.57 -10.01
C THR A 51 -5.24 22.01 -8.97
N LYS A 52 -5.37 21.48 -7.75
CA LYS A 52 -4.39 21.64 -6.67
C LYS A 52 -4.06 20.27 -6.13
N SER A 53 -2.78 19.95 -5.98
CA SER A 53 -2.31 18.75 -5.31
C SER A 53 -1.30 19.10 -4.22
N LYS A 54 -1.18 18.20 -3.24
CA LYS A 54 -0.11 18.20 -2.25
C LYS A 54 0.78 17.01 -2.55
N LEU A 55 2.06 17.25 -2.69
CA LEU A 55 3.11 16.24 -2.84
C LEU A 55 3.95 16.27 -1.57
N TRP A 56 3.95 15.19 -0.82
CA TRP A 56 4.88 15.01 0.30
C TRP A 56 6.06 14.19 -0.22
N LEU A 57 7.24 14.79 -0.22
CA LEU A 57 8.50 14.11 -0.46
C LEU A 57 9.07 13.71 0.90
N VAL A 58 9.39 12.43 1.07
CA VAL A 58 10.03 11.92 2.29
C VAL A 58 11.38 11.34 1.88
N ASP A 59 12.45 11.83 2.52
CA ASP A 59 13.78 11.25 2.36
C ASP A 59 13.85 9.91 3.11
N LEU A 60 14.01 8.82 2.36
CA LEU A 60 14.07 7.44 2.86
C LEU A 60 15.48 6.88 2.72
N ALA A 61 16.34 7.23 3.68
CA ALA A 61 17.65 6.57 3.84
C ALA A 61 17.47 5.06 4.06
N GLY A 62 18.14 4.23 3.24
CA GLY A 62 18.23 2.77 3.45
C GLY A 62 17.26 1.89 2.64
N SER A 63 16.70 2.35 1.51
CA SER A 63 15.77 1.57 0.66
C SER A 63 16.44 0.53 -0.28
N GLU A 64 17.55 -0.10 0.15
CA GLU A 64 18.27 -1.06 -0.68
C GLU A 64 17.62 -2.45 -0.81
N ARG A 65 17.89 -3.10 -1.96
CA ARG A 65 17.48 -4.47 -2.25
C ARG A 65 18.48 -5.50 -1.74
N LEU A 66 18.00 -6.33 -0.82
CA LEU A 66 18.67 -7.52 -0.28
C LEU A 66 19.28 -8.45 -1.35
N ALA A 67 18.61 -8.61 -2.49
CA ALA A 67 19.06 -9.45 -3.59
C ALA A 67 20.31 -8.93 -4.34
N LYS A 68 20.82 -7.74 -3.97
CA LYS A 68 22.05 -7.13 -4.53
C LYS A 68 23.06 -6.74 -3.44
N THR A 69 22.89 -7.27 -2.23
CA THR A 69 23.80 -7.10 -1.11
C THR A 69 24.25 -8.49 -0.65
N ASP A 70 25.56 -8.77 -0.58
CA ASP A 70 26.13 -10.04 -0.06
C ASP A 70 25.99 -10.16 1.47
N VAL A 71 24.88 -9.65 2.00
CA VAL A 71 24.61 -9.43 3.41
C VAL A 71 23.86 -10.65 3.93
N GLN A 72 24.53 -11.41 4.80
CA GLN A 72 24.01 -12.64 5.41
C GLN A 72 23.77 -12.45 6.92
N GLY A 73 23.02 -13.39 7.52
CA GLY A 73 22.80 -13.42 8.97
C GLY A 73 21.92 -12.28 9.49
N GLU A 74 22.32 -11.66 10.60
CA GLU A 74 21.52 -10.65 11.32
C GLU A 74 21.20 -9.43 10.45
N ARG A 75 22.15 -8.92 9.67
CA ARG A 75 21.95 -7.77 8.77
C ARG A 75 20.95 -8.02 7.64
N LEU A 76 20.77 -9.29 7.23
CA LEU A 76 19.72 -9.66 6.25
C LEU A 76 18.33 -9.50 6.89
N LYS A 77 18.16 -9.91 8.15
CA LYS A 77 16.92 -9.69 8.90
C LYS A 77 16.68 -8.20 9.15
N GLU A 78 17.73 -7.45 9.46
CA GLU A 78 17.68 -6.00 9.66
C GLU A 78 17.11 -5.29 8.43
N ALA A 79 17.68 -5.51 7.23
CA ALA A 79 17.18 -4.89 6.00
C ALA A 79 15.86 -5.49 5.46
N GLN A 80 15.48 -6.72 5.86
CA GLN A 80 14.09 -7.20 5.72
C GLN A 80 13.12 -6.40 6.60
N ASN A 81 13.52 -6.11 7.84
CA ASN A 81 12.71 -5.33 8.78
C ASN A 81 12.63 -3.85 8.37
N ILE A 82 13.67 -3.26 7.77
CA ILE A 82 13.62 -1.89 7.20
C ILE A 82 12.62 -1.83 6.03
N ASN A 83 12.71 -2.74 5.05
CA ASN A 83 11.76 -2.75 3.94
C ASN A 83 10.32 -3.02 4.41
N ARG A 84 10.14 -3.87 5.43
CA ARG A 84 8.84 -4.08 6.08
C ARG A 84 8.37 -2.83 6.83
N SER A 85 9.25 -2.13 7.55
CA SER A 85 8.88 -0.92 8.29
C SER A 85 8.50 0.25 7.38
N LEU A 86 9.06 0.32 6.16
CA LEU A 86 8.62 1.29 5.14
C LEU A 86 7.21 1.00 4.61
N SER A 87 6.84 -0.28 4.46
CA SER A 87 5.46 -0.67 4.14
C SER A 87 4.52 -0.32 5.29
N SER A 88 4.87 -0.73 6.51
CA SER A 88 4.11 -0.40 7.73
C SER A 88 4.02 1.11 7.99
N LEU A 89 5.01 1.90 7.55
CA LEU A 89 4.98 3.35 7.63
C LEU A 89 3.93 3.93 6.66
N GLY A 90 3.71 3.32 5.50
CA GLY A 90 2.59 3.64 4.62
C GLY A 90 1.23 3.41 5.30
N ASP A 91 1.06 2.25 5.94
CA ASP A 91 -0.14 1.90 6.71
C ASP A 91 -0.37 2.89 7.87
N VAL A 92 0.70 3.23 8.60
CA VAL A 92 0.67 4.20 9.70
C VAL A 92 0.38 5.62 9.20
N ILE A 93 0.93 6.06 8.07
CA ILE A 93 0.62 7.38 7.48
C ILE A 93 -0.85 7.46 7.07
N SER A 94 -1.41 6.39 6.48
CA SER A 94 -2.84 6.29 6.16
C SER A 94 -3.73 6.32 7.41
N ALA A 95 -3.33 5.60 8.47
CA ALA A 95 -4.02 5.64 9.77
C ALA A 95 -3.94 7.02 10.47
N LEU A 96 -2.80 7.72 10.34
CA LEU A 96 -2.61 9.06 10.86
C LEU A 96 -3.38 10.13 10.06
N GLU A 97 -3.46 10.00 8.73
CA GLU A 97 -4.30 10.87 7.89
C GLU A 97 -5.79 10.77 8.26
N THR A 98 -6.26 9.55 8.54
CA THR A 98 -7.62 9.29 9.05
C THR A 98 -7.80 9.60 10.55
N LYS A 99 -6.75 10.05 11.24
CA LYS A 99 -6.70 10.32 12.69
C LYS A 99 -7.09 9.13 13.58
N SER A 100 -6.98 7.91 13.08
CA SER A 100 -7.20 6.73 13.91
C SER A 100 -5.95 6.47 14.77
N SER A 101 -6.14 6.28 16.08
CA SER A 101 -5.03 5.91 16.96
C SER A 101 -4.58 4.46 16.79
N HIS A 102 -5.42 3.58 16.21
CA HIS A 102 -5.16 2.15 16.03
C HIS A 102 -5.91 1.62 14.80
N ILE A 103 -5.27 0.74 14.03
CA ILE A 103 -5.91 -0.02 12.94
C ILE A 103 -6.52 -1.30 13.55
N PRO A 104 -7.81 -1.64 13.27
CA PRO A 104 -8.38 -2.91 13.70
C PRO A 104 -7.70 -4.11 13.01
N TYR A 105 -7.33 -5.13 13.78
CA TYR A 105 -6.74 -6.36 13.27
C TYR A 105 -7.79 -7.47 13.19
N ARG A 106 -8.00 -8.02 11.99
CA ARG A 106 -9.00 -9.06 11.73
C ARG A 106 -8.39 -10.45 11.82
N LEU A 107 -8.99 -11.30 12.64
CA LEU A 107 -8.69 -12.73 12.78
C LEU A 107 -9.83 -13.53 12.17
N GLY A 108 -9.72 -13.89 10.89
CA GLY A 108 -10.78 -14.58 10.16
C GLY A 108 -10.27 -15.20 8.85
N GLY A 109 -11.18 -15.31 7.88
CA GLY A 109 -10.92 -15.93 6.58
C GLY A 109 -11.43 -17.38 6.52
N THR A 110 -11.20 -18.08 5.40
CA THR A 110 -11.85 -19.35 5.05
C THR A 110 -11.91 -20.42 6.15
N LEU A 111 -10.90 -20.53 7.01
CA LEU A 111 -10.88 -21.54 8.08
C LEU A 111 -11.70 -21.17 9.33
N GLN A 112 -12.20 -19.93 9.47
CA GLN A 112 -12.99 -19.53 10.65
C GLN A 112 -14.24 -20.41 10.84
N ASP A 113 -14.88 -20.80 9.74
CA ASP A 113 -16.06 -21.67 9.71
C ASP A 113 -15.74 -23.16 9.96
N LYS A 114 -14.47 -23.48 10.23
CA LYS A 114 -14.02 -24.81 10.66
C LYS A 114 -13.33 -24.81 12.03
N VAL A 115 -13.31 -23.68 12.75
CA VAL A 115 -12.84 -23.61 14.14
C VAL A 115 -13.99 -23.95 15.10
N ILE A 116 -13.72 -24.83 16.07
CA ILE A 116 -14.51 -25.00 17.29
C ILE A 116 -13.76 -24.38 18.46
N TYR A 117 -14.48 -23.74 19.39
CA TYR A 117 -13.92 -23.16 20.59
C TYR A 117 -14.10 -24.16 21.75
N ASP A 118 -13.00 -24.71 22.28
CA ASP A 118 -13.01 -25.68 23.38
C ASP A 118 -13.19 -24.96 24.72
N THR A 119 -14.42 -24.54 24.94
CA THR A 119 -14.85 -23.73 26.08
C THR A 119 -15.35 -24.62 27.22
N PRO A 120 -15.36 -24.14 28.48
CA PRO A 120 -15.89 -24.93 29.60
C PRO A 120 -17.32 -25.42 29.41
N ASP A 121 -18.14 -24.66 28.66
CA ASP A 121 -19.57 -24.93 28.45
C ASP A 121 -19.86 -25.75 27.14
N ASP A 122 -18.85 -26.00 26.26
CA ASP A 122 -18.94 -26.88 25.06
C ASP A 122 -17.56 -27.53 24.80
N GLN A 123 -17.26 -28.59 25.55
CA GLN A 123 -16.01 -29.35 25.46
C GLN A 123 -16.08 -30.41 24.35
N GLN A 124 -15.11 -30.39 23.43
CA GLN A 124 -14.97 -31.39 22.37
C GLN A 124 -13.49 -31.72 22.14
N PRO A 125 -13.15 -32.86 21.51
CA PRO A 125 -11.76 -33.23 21.25
C PRO A 125 -11.01 -32.13 20.49
N CYS A 126 -10.13 -31.41 21.20
CA CYS A 126 -9.48 -30.23 20.67
C CYS A 126 -8.27 -30.60 19.80
N VAL A 127 -8.53 -30.79 18.50
CA VAL A 127 -7.51 -31.18 17.51
C VAL A 127 -7.15 -29.96 16.64
N ALA A 128 -5.86 -29.78 16.35
CA ALA A 128 -5.40 -28.75 15.43
C ALA A 128 -5.83 -29.05 13.97
N PHE A 129 -5.86 -28.02 13.13
CA PHE A 129 -6.09 -28.22 11.69
C PHE A 129 -5.03 -29.15 11.07
N ALA A 130 -5.48 -30.18 10.35
CA ALA A 130 -4.64 -31.02 9.50
C ALA A 130 -5.08 -30.88 8.04
N ASN A 131 -4.13 -30.93 7.10
CA ASN A 131 -4.43 -30.92 5.67
C ASN A 131 -5.17 -32.21 5.29
N LYS A 132 -6.32 -32.07 4.62
CA LYS A 132 -7.16 -33.16 4.13
C LYS A 132 -7.98 -32.68 2.94
N SER A 133 -7.43 -32.87 1.75
CA SER A 133 -8.00 -32.40 0.46
C SER A 133 -9.41 -32.91 0.14
N SER A 134 -9.87 -33.98 0.78
CA SER A 134 -11.24 -34.52 0.63
C SER A 134 -12.29 -33.81 1.49
N GLU A 135 -11.90 -32.91 2.38
CA GLU A 135 -12.82 -32.10 3.18
C GLU A 135 -13.01 -30.69 2.61
N MET A 136 -14.11 -30.05 3.03
CA MET A 136 -14.35 -28.62 2.80
C MET A 136 -13.11 -27.80 3.17
N PHE A 137 -12.69 -26.94 2.24
CA PHE A 137 -11.50 -26.08 2.29
C PHE A 137 -10.14 -26.80 2.33
N GLY A 138 -10.11 -28.14 2.20
CA GLY A 138 -8.87 -28.92 2.17
C GLY A 138 -8.19 -29.13 3.52
N PHE A 139 -8.89 -28.87 4.62
CA PHE A 139 -8.41 -29.10 6.00
C PHE A 139 -9.45 -29.89 6.80
N THR A 140 -9.07 -30.48 7.93
CA THR A 140 -10.02 -31.01 8.92
C THR A 140 -10.83 -29.89 9.58
N GLN A 141 -11.81 -30.24 10.43
CA GLN A 141 -12.21 -29.34 11.52
C GLN A 141 -11.00 -29.09 12.44
N GLY A 142 -10.87 -27.87 12.95
CA GLY A 142 -9.82 -27.46 13.89
C GLY A 142 -10.42 -26.93 15.18
N CYS A 143 -9.60 -26.81 16.22
CA CYS A 143 -10.01 -26.32 17.53
C CYS A 143 -9.10 -25.19 18.02
N LEU A 144 -9.71 -24.20 18.68
CA LEU A 144 -9.06 -23.17 19.46
C LEU A 144 -9.27 -23.46 20.96
N PRO A 145 -8.23 -23.94 21.69
CA PRO A 145 -8.32 -24.14 23.13
C PRO A 145 -8.22 -22.81 23.89
N MET A 146 -8.90 -22.70 25.03
CA MET A 146 -8.99 -21.42 25.75
C MET A 146 -7.65 -20.90 26.30
N ASN A 147 -6.68 -21.77 26.60
CA ASN A 147 -5.33 -21.31 26.95
C ASN A 147 -4.66 -20.54 25.79
N ARG A 148 -4.89 -20.96 24.54
CA ARG A 148 -4.41 -20.26 23.36
C ARG A 148 -5.17 -18.96 23.13
N TRP A 149 -6.46 -18.91 23.49
CA TRP A 149 -7.24 -17.67 23.48
C TRP A 149 -6.74 -16.66 24.53
N ASP A 150 -6.37 -17.12 25.73
CA ASP A 150 -5.73 -16.29 26.77
C ASP A 150 -4.38 -15.72 26.31
N GLU A 151 -3.53 -16.55 25.69
CA GLU A 151 -2.25 -16.13 25.11
C GLU A 151 -2.43 -15.05 24.03
N LEU A 152 -3.42 -15.25 23.14
CA LEU A 152 -3.74 -14.32 22.06
C LEU A 152 -4.20 -12.97 22.61
N ASN A 153 -5.15 -12.95 23.56
CA ASN A 153 -5.61 -11.70 24.18
C ASN A 153 -4.51 -10.97 24.95
N THR A 154 -3.62 -11.71 25.63
CA THR A 154 -2.42 -11.15 26.27
C THR A 154 -1.48 -10.48 25.26
N LEU A 155 -1.38 -11.01 24.03
CA LEU A 155 -0.59 -10.39 22.95
C LEU A 155 -1.29 -9.13 22.41
N PHE A 156 -2.61 -9.18 22.22
CA PHE A 156 -3.39 -8.06 21.68
C PHE A 156 -3.36 -6.84 22.62
N GLU A 157 -3.53 -7.06 23.92
CA GLU A 157 -3.41 -6.03 24.95
C GLU A 157 -2.03 -5.37 24.93
N LYS A 158 -0.95 -6.18 24.91
CA LYS A 158 0.44 -5.67 24.82
C LYS A 158 0.73 -4.91 23.53
N ALA A 159 0.03 -5.23 22.44
CA ALA A 159 0.17 -4.56 21.15
C ALA A 159 -0.76 -3.33 21.00
N GLY A 160 -1.67 -3.08 21.94
CA GLY A 160 -2.75 -2.08 21.79
C GLY A 160 -3.77 -2.42 20.69
N ALA A 161 -3.77 -3.65 20.19
CA ALA A 161 -4.51 -4.02 18.98
C ALA A 161 -6.02 -4.11 19.23
N LYS A 162 -6.82 -3.46 18.39
CA LYS A 162 -8.28 -3.61 18.38
C LYS A 162 -8.66 -4.82 17.53
N ILE A 163 -9.21 -5.87 18.13
CA ILE A 163 -9.39 -7.14 17.43
C ILE A 163 -10.80 -7.32 16.89
N ILE A 164 -10.91 -7.70 15.62
CA ILE A 164 -12.14 -8.23 15.01
C ILE A 164 -11.96 -9.74 14.90
N PHE A 165 -12.89 -10.53 15.41
CA PHE A 165 -12.78 -11.99 15.41
C PHE A 165 -13.89 -12.65 14.57
N GLY A 166 -13.47 -13.54 13.67
CA GLY A 166 -14.36 -14.32 12.81
C GLY A 166 -14.98 -15.49 13.56
N LEU A 167 -16.30 -15.47 13.69
CA LEU A 167 -17.09 -16.55 14.29
C LEU A 167 -17.44 -17.61 13.24
N ASN A 168 -17.51 -18.87 13.68
CA ASN A 168 -17.91 -20.00 12.85
C ASN A 168 -19.43 -19.97 12.56
N ALA A 169 -19.81 -19.49 11.37
CA ALA A 169 -21.21 -19.39 10.93
C ALA A 169 -21.81 -20.74 10.49
N LEU A 170 -20.97 -21.75 10.28
CA LEU A 170 -21.37 -23.08 9.79
C LEU A 170 -21.53 -24.13 10.91
N TYR A 171 -21.31 -23.77 12.17
CA TYR A 171 -21.37 -24.73 13.28
C TYR A 171 -22.71 -25.50 13.30
N ARG A 172 -22.59 -26.83 13.17
CA ARG A 172 -23.70 -27.81 13.07
C ARG A 172 -24.71 -27.58 11.94
N ARG A 173 -24.38 -26.80 10.90
CA ARG A 173 -25.19 -26.72 9.67
C ARG A 173 -25.03 -27.97 8.80
N SER A 174 -26.04 -28.21 7.96
CA SER A 174 -25.96 -29.23 6.90
C SER A 174 -25.48 -28.57 5.60
N ILE A 175 -24.43 -29.12 4.97
CA ILE A 175 -23.93 -28.63 3.69
C ILE A 175 -24.51 -29.50 2.56
N GLN A 176 -25.21 -28.87 1.62
CA GLN A 176 -25.74 -29.54 0.43
C GLN A 176 -24.65 -29.77 -0.64
N SER A 177 -24.88 -30.72 -1.55
CA SER A 177 -23.98 -31.02 -2.67
C SER A 177 -23.72 -29.84 -3.62
N ASN A 178 -24.61 -28.84 -3.65
CA ASN A 178 -24.46 -27.60 -4.39
C ASN A 178 -23.65 -26.50 -3.63
N GLY A 179 -23.09 -26.82 -2.45
CA GLY A 179 -22.35 -25.92 -1.57
C GLY A 179 -23.20 -25.08 -0.60
N SER A 180 -24.53 -25.12 -0.68
CA SER A 180 -25.39 -24.30 0.20
C SER A 180 -25.42 -24.87 1.63
N ALA A 181 -25.20 -24.01 2.63
CA ALA A 181 -25.30 -24.35 4.04
C ALA A 181 -26.72 -24.05 4.55
N VAL A 182 -27.45 -25.09 4.96
CA VAL A 182 -28.85 -25.03 5.37
C VAL A 182 -29.06 -25.40 6.84
N GLY A 183 -30.18 -24.91 7.39
CA GLY A 183 -30.49 -24.93 8.82
C GLY A 183 -30.15 -23.59 9.49
N ALA A 184 -30.73 -23.35 10.67
CA ALA A 184 -30.40 -22.20 11.49
C ALA A 184 -28.96 -22.31 12.03
N TRP A 185 -28.30 -21.17 12.27
CA TRP A 185 -27.00 -21.17 12.93
C TRP A 185 -27.12 -21.71 14.36
N ASN A 186 -26.35 -22.74 14.69
CA ASN A 186 -26.17 -23.10 16.09
C ASN A 186 -25.12 -22.16 16.69
N TYR A 187 -25.56 -21.20 17.49
CA TYR A 187 -24.68 -20.18 18.06
C TYR A 187 -24.02 -20.60 19.39
N THR A 188 -24.32 -21.76 19.98
CA THR A 188 -23.93 -22.04 21.38
C THR A 188 -22.42 -22.05 21.62
N ASN A 189 -21.65 -22.55 20.64
CA ASN A 189 -20.18 -22.57 20.74
C ASN A 189 -19.60 -21.15 20.69
N ALA A 190 -20.11 -20.30 19.79
CA ALA A 190 -19.73 -18.89 19.69
C ALA A 190 -20.19 -18.08 20.91
N GLU A 191 -21.42 -18.29 21.39
CA GLU A 191 -21.93 -17.68 22.63
C GLU A 191 -21.01 -18.00 23.82
N SER A 192 -20.58 -19.26 23.95
CA SER A 192 -19.67 -19.68 25.00
C SER A 192 -18.31 -18.99 24.91
N LEU A 193 -17.74 -18.83 23.71
CA LEU A 193 -16.51 -18.06 23.50
C LEU A 193 -16.68 -16.59 23.92
N ILE A 194 -17.77 -15.94 23.52
CA ILE A 194 -18.06 -14.55 23.89
C ILE A 194 -18.22 -14.41 25.41
N ARG A 195 -18.94 -15.35 26.06
CA ARG A 195 -19.07 -15.40 27.52
C ARG A 195 -17.72 -15.59 28.20
N TYR A 196 -16.86 -16.48 27.70
CA TYR A 196 -15.51 -16.69 28.24
C TYR A 196 -14.66 -15.42 28.12
N THR A 197 -14.67 -14.78 26.96
CA THR A 197 -13.96 -13.53 26.66
C THR A 197 -14.36 -12.42 27.62
N VAL A 198 -15.66 -12.21 27.83
CA VAL A 198 -16.17 -11.19 28.76
C VAL A 198 -15.88 -11.56 30.22
N ARG A 199 -16.02 -12.83 30.62
CA ARG A 199 -15.63 -13.32 31.97
C ARG A 199 -14.14 -13.08 32.28
N LYS A 200 -13.28 -13.11 31.26
CA LYS A 200 -11.83 -12.81 31.37
C LYS A 200 -11.48 -11.33 31.27
N ASN A 201 -12.48 -10.45 31.09
CA ASN A 201 -12.29 -9.01 30.86
C ASN A 201 -11.44 -8.70 29.61
N TYR A 202 -11.52 -9.56 28.58
CA TYR A 202 -10.85 -9.34 27.30
C TYR A 202 -11.71 -8.49 26.36
N THR A 203 -11.06 -7.61 25.59
CA THR A 203 -11.74 -6.68 24.67
C THR A 203 -11.62 -7.16 23.22
N ILE A 204 -12.74 -7.62 22.66
CA ILE A 204 -12.87 -7.89 21.22
C ILE A 204 -13.74 -6.79 20.61
N HIS A 205 -13.16 -6.01 19.70
CA HIS A 205 -13.78 -4.82 19.11
C HIS A 205 -15.01 -5.16 18.26
N GLY A 206 -14.97 -6.24 17.50
CA GLY A 206 -16.11 -6.71 16.72
C GLY A 206 -16.12 -8.22 16.48
N ASN A 207 -17.30 -8.77 16.25
CA ASN A 207 -17.49 -10.17 15.86
C ASN A 207 -18.00 -10.21 14.42
N GLU A 208 -17.33 -10.98 13.56
CA GLU A 208 -17.70 -11.13 12.14
C GLU A 208 -18.23 -12.52 11.83
N LEU A 209 -19.37 -12.62 11.17
CA LEU A 209 -19.85 -13.88 10.57
C LEU A 209 -19.36 -13.99 9.11
N SER A 210 -19.14 -15.21 8.64
CA SER A 210 -18.83 -15.53 7.23
C SER A 210 -20.11 -15.83 6.46
N GLY A 211 -20.29 -15.21 5.29
CA GLY A 211 -21.51 -15.26 4.47
C GLY A 211 -21.35 -16.08 3.19
N ASN A 212 -21.12 -15.41 2.05
CA ASN A 212 -20.95 -16.05 0.75
C ASN A 212 -19.44 -16.16 0.41
N GLY A 213 -18.85 -17.33 0.70
CA GLY A 213 -17.41 -17.56 0.62
C GLY A 213 -17.01 -18.58 -0.45
N VAL A 214 -15.71 -18.90 -0.49
CA VAL A 214 -15.17 -19.92 -1.41
C VAL A 214 -15.70 -21.30 -1.01
N GLY A 215 -16.57 -21.88 -1.84
CA GLY A 215 -17.03 -23.27 -1.68
C GLY A 215 -18.23 -23.49 -0.75
N THR A 216 -18.74 -22.46 -0.07
CA THR A 216 -20.03 -22.55 0.64
C THR A 216 -20.72 -21.19 0.78
N ARG A 217 -22.05 -21.23 0.94
CA ARG A 217 -22.91 -20.03 1.02
C ARG A 217 -24.11 -20.24 1.92
N VAL A 218 -24.48 -19.19 2.65
CA VAL A 218 -25.77 -19.07 3.35
C VAL A 218 -26.69 -18.16 2.53
N ALA A 219 -28.00 -18.43 2.51
CA ALA A 219 -28.99 -17.55 1.89
C ALA A 219 -29.19 -16.27 2.73
N ALA A 220 -29.42 -15.13 2.08
CA ALA A 220 -29.45 -13.81 2.73
C ALA A 220 -30.53 -13.71 3.82
N ASP A 221 -31.66 -14.41 3.63
CA ASP A 221 -32.76 -14.49 4.59
C ASP A 221 -32.36 -15.18 5.90
N GLN A 222 -31.79 -16.39 5.81
CA GLN A 222 -31.31 -17.12 6.98
C GLN A 222 -30.16 -16.36 7.65
N TYR A 223 -29.25 -15.83 6.85
CA TYR A 223 -28.07 -15.12 7.34
C TYR A 223 -28.40 -13.83 8.10
N ALA A 224 -29.46 -13.13 7.68
CA ALA A 224 -30.01 -12.01 8.44
C ALA A 224 -30.52 -12.45 9.82
N LEU A 225 -31.23 -13.59 9.92
CA LEU A 225 -31.67 -14.15 11.20
C LEU A 225 -30.48 -14.52 12.10
N ASP A 226 -29.40 -15.06 11.53
CA ASP A 226 -28.20 -15.43 12.27
C ASP A 226 -27.46 -14.19 12.82
N THR A 227 -27.43 -13.10 12.04
CA THR A 227 -26.87 -11.80 12.46
C THR A 227 -27.71 -11.14 13.55
N VAL A 228 -29.04 -11.21 13.45
CA VAL A 228 -29.95 -10.77 14.51
C VAL A 228 -29.75 -11.59 15.79
N ALA A 229 -29.55 -12.91 15.69
CA ALA A 229 -29.24 -13.76 16.84
C ALA A 229 -27.90 -13.37 17.48
N LEU A 230 -26.84 -13.12 16.69
CA LEU A 230 -25.56 -12.64 17.20
C LEU A 230 -25.69 -11.29 17.94
N GLN A 231 -26.44 -10.34 17.37
CA GLN A 231 -26.69 -9.05 18.01
C GLN A 231 -27.40 -9.21 19.36
N CYS A 232 -28.43 -10.06 19.44
CA CYS A 232 -29.10 -10.40 20.70
C CYS A 232 -28.14 -11.03 21.72
N ILE A 233 -27.27 -11.95 21.30
CA ILE A 233 -26.26 -12.60 22.16
C ILE A 233 -25.29 -11.57 22.74
N VAL A 234 -24.73 -10.70 21.90
CA VAL A 234 -23.79 -9.65 22.32
C VAL A 234 -24.47 -8.66 23.26
N GLN A 235 -25.67 -8.17 22.95
CA GLN A 235 -26.40 -7.25 23.84
C GLN A 235 -26.73 -7.86 25.21
N ASN A 236 -26.99 -9.18 25.26
CA ASN A 236 -27.27 -9.88 26.51
C ASN A 236 -26.00 -10.16 27.33
N ILE A 237 -24.88 -10.54 26.72
CA ILE A 237 -23.63 -10.82 27.43
C ILE A 237 -22.96 -9.51 27.90
N TYR A 238 -22.92 -8.49 27.05
CA TYR A 238 -22.32 -7.18 27.36
C TYR A 238 -23.31 -6.22 28.05
N LYS A 239 -24.36 -6.72 28.72
CA LYS A 239 -25.39 -5.88 29.34
C LYS A 239 -24.81 -4.87 30.34
N GLU A 240 -23.72 -5.23 31.02
CA GLU A 240 -23.05 -4.46 32.07
C GLU A 240 -21.55 -4.21 31.74
N VAL A 241 -21.16 -4.38 30.46
CA VAL A 241 -19.76 -4.28 30.01
C VAL A 241 -19.66 -3.39 28.80
N GLU A 242 -18.83 -2.36 28.88
CA GLU A 242 -18.58 -1.38 27.81
C GLU A 242 -17.07 -1.25 27.53
N PRO A 243 -16.65 -1.01 26.28
CA PRO A 243 -17.49 -0.88 25.08
C PRO A 243 -18.04 -2.24 24.61
N LYS A 244 -19.30 -2.26 24.16
CA LYS A 244 -19.86 -3.44 23.47
C LYS A 244 -19.09 -3.77 22.21
N SER A 245 -18.98 -5.06 21.90
CA SER A 245 -18.45 -5.53 20.62
C SER A 245 -19.41 -5.19 19.49
N ILE A 246 -18.90 -4.66 18.37
CA ILE A 246 -19.73 -4.29 17.22
C ILE A 246 -20.04 -5.51 16.33
N ILE A 247 -21.19 -5.49 15.68
CA ILE A 247 -21.65 -6.57 14.79
C ILE A 247 -21.22 -6.27 13.34
N ILE A 248 -20.41 -7.16 12.78
CA ILE A 248 -19.80 -7.01 11.45
C ILE A 248 -20.28 -8.18 10.57
N ALA A 249 -20.84 -7.91 9.40
CA ALA A 249 -21.27 -8.96 8.46
C ALA A 249 -21.69 -8.37 7.09
N PRO A 250 -21.61 -9.13 5.98
CA PRO A 250 -21.03 -10.46 5.87
C PRO A 250 -19.52 -10.43 5.56
N GLY A 251 -18.76 -11.37 6.11
CA GLY A 251 -17.51 -11.77 5.45
C GLY A 251 -17.84 -12.45 4.11
N GLY A 252 -17.20 -12.08 3.01
CA GLY A 252 -17.37 -12.75 1.71
C GLY A 252 -17.51 -11.81 0.52
N PHE A 253 -17.69 -12.40 -0.67
CA PHE A 253 -17.73 -11.67 -1.93
C PHE A 253 -19.04 -10.89 -2.10
N PHE A 254 -18.95 -9.69 -2.67
CA PHE A 254 -20.10 -8.82 -2.92
C PHE A 254 -21.03 -9.38 -4.01
N ASP A 255 -22.30 -9.58 -3.66
CA ASP A 255 -23.41 -9.79 -4.59
C ASP A 255 -24.51 -8.75 -4.31
N ALA A 256 -24.88 -7.96 -5.31
CA ALA A 256 -25.76 -6.81 -5.11
C ALA A 256 -27.19 -7.18 -4.66
N ASN A 257 -27.71 -8.34 -5.07
CA ASN A 257 -29.06 -8.77 -4.70
C ASN A 257 -29.07 -9.34 -3.28
N TRP A 258 -28.11 -10.22 -2.99
CA TRP A 258 -27.91 -10.83 -1.68
C TRP A 258 -27.67 -9.76 -0.61
N PHE A 259 -26.77 -8.80 -0.87
CA PHE A 259 -26.44 -7.73 0.08
C PHE A 259 -27.62 -6.81 0.34
N LYS A 260 -28.41 -6.49 -0.70
CA LYS A 260 -29.63 -5.69 -0.53
C LYS A 260 -30.64 -6.42 0.37
N GLU A 261 -30.94 -7.69 0.05
CA GLU A 261 -31.88 -8.48 0.86
C GLU A 261 -31.41 -8.63 2.32
N PHE A 262 -30.12 -8.84 2.53
CA PHE A 262 -29.51 -8.93 3.85
C PHE A 262 -29.63 -7.61 4.65
N LEU A 263 -29.32 -6.46 4.03
CA LEU A 263 -29.37 -5.15 4.69
C LEU A 263 -30.79 -4.70 5.00
N ASP A 264 -31.75 -4.95 4.09
CA ASP A 264 -33.17 -4.69 4.31
C ASP A 264 -33.69 -5.45 5.55
N LYS A 265 -33.13 -6.63 5.85
CA LYS A 265 -33.50 -7.49 6.99
C LYS A 265 -32.69 -7.26 8.28
N THR A 266 -31.53 -6.59 8.22
CA THR A 266 -30.62 -6.39 9.37
C THR A 266 -30.45 -4.94 9.84
N SER A 267 -31.28 -4.01 9.34
CA SER A 267 -31.17 -2.55 9.55
C SER A 267 -31.02 -2.03 11.00
N LYS A 268 -31.29 -2.84 12.04
CA LYS A 268 -31.10 -2.49 13.47
C LYS A 268 -30.13 -3.43 14.22
N SER A 269 -29.55 -4.39 13.53
CA SER A 269 -28.76 -5.48 14.11
C SER A 269 -27.34 -5.58 13.54
N LEU A 270 -26.95 -4.63 12.70
CA LEU A 270 -25.66 -4.57 12.03
C LEU A 270 -25.04 -3.19 12.25
N ASP A 271 -23.78 -3.14 12.70
CA ASP A 271 -23.02 -1.89 12.88
C ASP A 271 -22.12 -1.63 11.66
N VAL A 272 -21.59 -2.70 11.04
CA VAL A 272 -20.70 -2.63 9.89
C VAL A 272 -21.10 -3.67 8.84
N VAL A 273 -21.27 -3.22 7.59
CA VAL A 273 -21.35 -4.14 6.44
C VAL A 273 -19.97 -4.33 5.81
N THR A 274 -19.48 -5.57 5.78
CA THR A 274 -18.20 -5.94 5.15
C THR A 274 -18.37 -6.55 3.77
N HIS A 275 -17.34 -6.48 2.94
CA HIS A 275 -17.15 -7.34 1.77
C HIS A 275 -15.67 -7.70 1.56
N HIS A 276 -15.41 -8.69 0.71
CA HIS A 276 -14.07 -9.14 0.33
C HIS A 276 -13.73 -8.72 -1.11
N ILE A 277 -12.47 -8.36 -1.34
CA ILE A 277 -11.98 -7.80 -2.60
C ILE A 277 -10.83 -8.63 -3.18
N TYR A 278 -11.03 -9.19 -4.38
CA TYR A 278 -10.06 -9.96 -5.16
C TYR A 278 -10.35 -9.88 -6.68
N ASN A 279 -10.01 -8.76 -7.33
CA ASN A 279 -10.31 -8.53 -8.76
C ASN A 279 -9.35 -9.17 -9.79
N LEU A 280 -8.09 -9.47 -9.45
CA LEU A 280 -7.11 -9.95 -10.43
C LEU A 280 -7.31 -11.43 -10.79
N GLY A 281 -7.95 -12.20 -9.91
CA GLY A 281 -8.20 -13.64 -10.09
C GLY A 281 -7.33 -14.53 -9.20
N PRO A 282 -7.09 -15.80 -9.58
CA PRO A 282 -6.37 -16.75 -8.74
C PRO A 282 -4.86 -16.50 -8.76
N GLY A 283 -4.20 -16.77 -7.64
CA GLY A 283 -2.74 -16.71 -7.50
C GLY A 283 -1.95 -17.62 -8.47
N VAL A 284 -2.58 -18.66 -9.03
CA VAL A 284 -1.96 -19.51 -10.06
C VAL A 284 -1.95 -18.89 -11.46
N ASP A 285 -2.66 -17.78 -11.68
CA ASP A 285 -2.68 -17.11 -12.98
C ASP A 285 -1.31 -16.50 -13.29
N GLN A 286 -0.82 -16.78 -14.50
CA GLN A 286 0.47 -16.33 -15.00
C GLN A 286 0.41 -14.89 -15.54
N HIS A 287 -0.80 -14.34 -15.76
CA HIS A 287 -1.03 -13.02 -16.32
C HIS A 287 -1.32 -11.94 -15.26
N LEU A 288 -1.05 -12.22 -13.97
CA LEU A 288 -1.32 -11.27 -12.89
C LEU A 288 -0.56 -9.95 -13.07
N VAL A 289 0.66 -9.99 -13.62
CA VAL A 289 1.45 -8.77 -13.91
C VAL A 289 0.75 -7.90 -14.95
N GLU A 290 0.22 -8.49 -16.02
CA GLU A 290 -0.53 -7.79 -17.07
C GLU A 290 -1.78 -7.13 -16.47
N LYS A 291 -2.51 -7.83 -15.60
CA LYS A 291 -3.73 -7.33 -14.94
C LYS A 291 -3.44 -6.20 -13.94
N ILE A 292 -2.36 -6.31 -13.16
CA ILE A 292 -1.95 -5.27 -12.20
C ILE A 292 -1.59 -3.96 -12.91
N LEU A 293 -1.02 -4.06 -14.11
CA LEU A 293 -0.59 -2.90 -14.91
C LEU A 293 -1.68 -2.37 -15.86
N ASP A 294 -2.85 -3.01 -15.90
CA ASP A 294 -4.02 -2.57 -16.65
C ASP A 294 -5.01 -1.84 -15.72
N PRO A 295 -5.17 -0.51 -15.85
CA PRO A 295 -6.02 0.28 -14.94
C PRO A 295 -7.49 -0.13 -14.99
N SER A 296 -7.96 -0.83 -16.04
CA SER A 296 -9.36 -1.26 -16.14
C SER A 296 -9.76 -2.27 -15.06
N TYR A 297 -8.80 -3.03 -14.51
CA TYR A 297 -9.05 -3.92 -13.37
C TYR A 297 -9.33 -3.14 -12.08
N LEU A 298 -8.62 -2.03 -11.85
CA LEU A 298 -8.83 -1.13 -10.71
C LEU A 298 -10.11 -0.29 -10.88
N ASP A 299 -10.32 0.28 -12.06
CA ASP A 299 -11.56 1.01 -12.39
C ASP A 299 -12.80 0.11 -12.24
N GLY A 300 -12.65 -1.19 -12.52
CA GLY A 300 -13.66 -2.22 -12.31
C GLY A 300 -14.13 -2.34 -10.86
N GLU A 301 -13.22 -2.30 -9.88
CA GLU A 301 -13.56 -2.37 -8.45
C GLU A 301 -14.36 -1.15 -7.97
N GLY A 302 -14.12 0.02 -8.58
CA GLY A 302 -14.90 1.24 -8.33
C GLY A 302 -16.41 1.03 -8.50
N ASN A 303 -16.83 0.08 -9.34
CA ASN A 303 -18.24 -0.29 -9.49
C ASN A 303 -18.78 -1.10 -8.30
N THR A 304 -17.98 -1.97 -7.69
CA THR A 304 -18.33 -2.73 -6.47
C THR A 304 -18.56 -1.79 -5.30
N PHE A 305 -17.62 -0.87 -5.06
CA PHE A 305 -17.75 0.16 -4.03
C PHE A 305 -18.99 1.05 -4.24
N ARG A 306 -19.20 1.53 -5.48
CA ARG A 306 -20.36 2.37 -5.82
C ARG A 306 -21.68 1.62 -5.64
N SER A 307 -21.71 0.33 -5.97
CA SER A 307 -22.90 -0.52 -5.81
C SER A 307 -23.24 -0.75 -4.34
N LEU A 308 -22.26 -1.14 -3.50
CA LEU A 308 -22.47 -1.31 -2.07
C LEU A 308 -22.89 0.01 -1.40
N HIS A 309 -22.20 1.12 -1.71
CA HIS A 309 -22.55 2.45 -1.22
C HIS A 309 -23.99 2.85 -1.56
N ASN A 310 -24.43 2.58 -2.80
CA ASN A 310 -25.79 2.88 -3.23
C ASN A 310 -26.83 2.00 -2.51
N ILE A 311 -26.54 0.71 -2.29
CA ILE A 311 -27.42 -0.18 -1.51
C ILE A 311 -27.55 0.34 -0.07
N VAL A 312 -26.43 0.56 0.63
CA VAL A 312 -26.41 1.06 2.01
C VAL A 312 -27.20 2.37 2.12
N ARG A 313 -26.91 3.35 1.26
CA ARG A 313 -27.60 4.65 1.22
C ARG A 313 -29.10 4.56 0.91
N SER A 314 -29.54 3.53 0.18
CA SER A 314 -30.97 3.31 -0.15
C SER A 314 -31.72 2.45 0.88
N SER A 315 -31.00 1.70 1.71
CA SER A 315 -31.56 0.91 2.81
C SER A 315 -31.86 1.80 4.04
N THR A 316 -32.58 1.25 5.01
CA THR A 316 -32.84 1.91 6.30
C THR A 316 -31.79 1.60 7.37
N THR A 317 -30.63 1.04 6.99
CA THR A 317 -29.58 0.66 7.95
C THR A 317 -28.79 1.86 8.46
N SER A 318 -28.29 1.77 9.70
CA SER A 318 -27.24 2.66 10.23
C SER A 318 -25.82 2.13 9.98
N ALA A 319 -25.68 0.91 9.43
CA ALA A 319 -24.39 0.26 9.24
C ALA A 319 -23.47 1.03 8.27
N VAL A 320 -22.18 1.09 8.61
CA VAL A 320 -21.13 1.66 7.72
C VAL A 320 -20.49 0.57 6.86
N ALA A 321 -20.08 0.92 5.63
CA ALA A 321 -19.45 -0.04 4.71
C ALA A 321 -17.93 -0.10 4.88
N TRP A 322 -17.38 -1.29 5.15
CA TRP A 322 -15.95 -1.56 5.27
C TRP A 322 -15.49 -2.64 4.28
N VAL A 323 -14.19 -2.67 4.00
CA VAL A 323 -13.54 -3.82 3.37
C VAL A 323 -13.06 -4.75 4.48
N GLY A 324 -13.61 -5.97 4.55
CA GLY A 324 -13.25 -6.96 5.58
C GLY A 324 -12.04 -7.80 5.18
N GLU A 325 -11.82 -7.99 3.88
CA GLU A 325 -10.68 -8.74 3.34
C GLU A 325 -10.31 -8.15 1.98
N ALA A 326 -9.01 -8.01 1.70
CA ALA A 326 -8.53 -7.52 0.42
C ALA A 326 -7.22 -8.19 0.02
N GLY A 327 -7.07 -8.44 -1.27
CA GLY A 327 -5.81 -8.71 -1.92
C GLY A 327 -6.05 -8.86 -3.42
N GLY A 328 -5.14 -8.43 -4.28
CA GLY A 328 -5.43 -8.47 -5.72
C GLY A 328 -5.72 -9.88 -6.24
N ALA A 329 -4.98 -10.90 -5.78
CA ALA A 329 -5.16 -12.29 -6.21
C ALA A 329 -5.49 -13.25 -5.04
N TYR A 330 -6.54 -14.06 -5.22
CA TYR A 330 -7.00 -15.03 -4.21
C TYR A 330 -6.16 -16.31 -4.22
N ASN A 331 -6.40 -17.24 -3.28
CA ASN A 331 -5.56 -18.43 -3.03
C ASN A 331 -4.10 -18.07 -2.70
N SER A 332 -3.91 -17.17 -1.72
CA SER A 332 -2.60 -16.75 -1.19
C SER A 332 -1.68 -15.98 -2.15
N GLY A 333 -2.22 -15.49 -3.28
CA GLY A 333 -1.48 -14.70 -4.26
C GLY A 333 -0.43 -15.49 -5.04
N HIS A 334 0.54 -14.80 -5.62
CA HIS A 334 1.57 -15.37 -6.50
C HIS A 334 2.95 -14.86 -6.08
N ASN A 335 3.83 -15.77 -5.63
CA ASN A 335 5.20 -15.44 -5.27
C ASN A 335 5.95 -14.78 -6.44
N LEU A 336 6.76 -13.76 -6.14
CA LEU A 336 7.44 -12.85 -7.09
C LEU A 336 6.50 -11.91 -7.87
N VAL A 337 5.19 -11.91 -7.55
CA VAL A 337 4.20 -10.94 -8.07
C VAL A 337 3.54 -10.19 -6.92
N THR A 338 2.69 -10.85 -6.12
CA THR A 338 1.90 -10.21 -5.03
C THR A 338 2.71 -9.89 -3.77
N ASN A 339 3.96 -10.33 -3.71
CA ASN A 339 4.95 -9.95 -2.70
C ASN A 339 6.14 -9.18 -3.31
N ALA A 340 5.98 -8.66 -4.53
CA ALA A 340 6.98 -7.89 -5.25
C ALA A 340 6.48 -6.47 -5.54
N PHE A 341 7.40 -5.56 -5.86
CA PHE A 341 7.10 -4.14 -6.09
C PHE A 341 5.98 -3.88 -7.10
N VAL A 342 5.82 -4.75 -8.11
CA VAL A 342 4.73 -4.64 -9.10
C VAL A 342 3.34 -4.63 -8.45
N PHE A 343 3.13 -5.29 -7.31
CA PHE A 343 1.84 -5.30 -6.62
C PHE A 343 1.43 -3.93 -6.05
N SER A 344 2.39 -3.04 -5.78
CA SER A 344 2.10 -1.68 -5.28
C SER A 344 1.24 -0.85 -6.25
N PHE A 345 1.26 -1.17 -7.55
CA PHE A 345 0.40 -0.53 -8.55
C PHE A 345 -1.08 -0.89 -8.36
N TRP A 346 -1.38 -2.05 -7.79
CA TRP A 346 -2.74 -2.47 -7.42
C TRP A 346 -3.12 -1.94 -6.04
N GLU A 347 -2.24 -2.13 -5.05
CA GLU A 347 -2.49 -1.82 -3.64
C GLU A 347 -2.59 -0.30 -3.37
N ALA A 348 -1.77 0.50 -4.05
CA ALA A 348 -1.74 1.94 -3.94
C ALA A 348 -1.92 2.58 -5.32
N GLY A 349 -3.16 2.82 -5.73
CA GLY A 349 -3.47 3.64 -6.90
C GLY A 349 -2.84 5.03 -6.78
N PHE A 350 -1.74 5.26 -7.50
CA PHE A 350 -0.90 6.44 -7.31
C PHE A 350 -1.04 7.47 -8.44
N HIS A 351 -0.98 8.75 -8.07
CA HIS A 351 -0.84 9.86 -9.01
C HIS A 351 0.64 10.21 -9.26
N ILE A 352 1.51 9.90 -8.30
CA ILE A 352 2.94 10.21 -8.29
C ILE A 352 3.64 8.99 -7.68
N LEU A 353 4.66 8.48 -8.36
CA LEU A 353 5.53 7.42 -7.84
C LEU A 353 6.92 7.99 -7.60
N ILE A 354 7.42 7.82 -6.38
CA ILE A 354 8.79 8.16 -5.98
C ILE A 354 9.55 6.83 -5.84
N THR A 355 10.70 6.72 -6.50
CA THR A 355 11.48 5.48 -6.52
C THR A 355 12.94 5.77 -6.90
N SER A 356 13.85 4.83 -6.59
CA SER A 356 15.27 5.00 -6.88
C SER A 356 15.63 4.51 -8.28
N TYR A 357 16.71 5.07 -8.86
CA TYR A 357 17.27 4.59 -10.13
C TYR A 357 17.56 3.09 -10.13
N GLN A 358 17.94 2.52 -8.99
CA GLN A 358 18.27 1.09 -8.87
C GLN A 358 17.02 0.21 -8.95
N LEU A 359 15.89 0.67 -8.41
CA LEU A 359 14.59 -0.01 -8.56
C LEU A 359 14.12 0.04 -10.01
N LEU A 360 14.13 1.23 -10.63
CA LEU A 360 13.78 1.43 -12.05
C LEU A 360 14.56 0.50 -12.98
N VAL A 361 15.88 0.38 -12.79
CA VAL A 361 16.72 -0.51 -13.61
C VAL A 361 16.46 -2.00 -13.33
N SER A 362 16.16 -2.37 -12.09
CA SER A 362 15.95 -3.78 -11.74
C SER A 362 14.58 -4.31 -12.20
N ASP A 363 13.59 -3.43 -12.32
CA ASP A 363 12.19 -3.76 -12.61
C ASP A 363 11.72 -3.20 -13.96
N GLU A 364 12.66 -2.87 -14.86
CA GLU A 364 12.41 -2.11 -16.09
C GLU A 364 11.22 -2.61 -16.93
N LYS A 365 11.05 -3.94 -17.02
CA LYS A 365 9.96 -4.62 -17.72
C LYS A 365 8.55 -4.24 -17.23
N TYR A 366 8.40 -3.81 -15.98
CA TYR A 366 7.12 -3.34 -15.43
C TYR A 366 6.94 -1.85 -15.76
N PHE A 367 7.99 -1.05 -15.56
CA PHE A 367 7.98 0.40 -15.82
C PHE A 367 7.79 0.76 -17.30
N GLN A 368 8.33 -0.04 -18.23
CA GLN A 368 8.15 0.11 -19.68
C GLN A 368 6.69 0.01 -20.15
N ARG A 369 5.85 -0.77 -19.44
CA ARG A 369 4.45 -1.00 -19.80
C ARG A 369 3.54 0.19 -19.43
N VAL A 370 3.98 1.05 -18.52
CA VAL A 370 3.21 2.20 -18.02
C VAL A 370 3.49 3.44 -18.88
N LYS A 371 2.43 4.20 -19.21
CA LYS A 371 2.49 5.43 -20.02
C LYS A 371 2.65 6.66 -19.12
N TRP A 372 3.89 6.95 -18.73
CA TRP A 372 4.23 8.05 -17.82
C TRP A 372 3.98 9.42 -18.47
N GLN A 373 3.23 10.29 -17.80
CA GLN A 373 3.05 11.67 -18.29
C GLN A 373 4.27 12.55 -18.01
N TYR A 374 5.01 12.28 -16.93
CA TYR A 374 6.16 13.07 -16.52
C TYR A 374 7.18 12.19 -15.77
N MET A 375 8.47 12.39 -16.04
CA MET A 375 9.58 11.79 -15.29
C MET A 375 10.49 12.91 -14.79
N VAL A 376 10.66 13.00 -13.47
CA VAL A 376 11.61 13.91 -12.84
C VAL A 376 12.78 13.09 -12.32
N LEU A 377 13.99 13.44 -12.75
CA LEU A 377 15.22 12.76 -12.37
C LEU A 377 16.05 13.69 -11.50
N ASP A 378 16.10 13.38 -10.21
CA ASP A 378 16.96 14.07 -9.26
C ASP A 378 18.41 13.56 -9.31
N GLU A 379 19.35 14.42 -8.97
CA GLU A 379 20.80 14.22 -9.14
C GLU A 379 21.15 13.63 -10.51
N ALA A 380 20.69 14.29 -11.57
CA ALA A 380 20.75 13.84 -12.96
C ALA A 380 22.18 13.53 -13.49
N GLN A 381 23.24 13.95 -12.80
CA GLN A 381 24.60 13.45 -13.04
C GLN A 381 24.70 11.91 -12.91
N ALA A 382 23.77 11.26 -12.21
CA ALA A 382 23.63 9.81 -12.18
C ALA A 382 23.38 9.17 -13.56
N ILE A 383 22.89 9.93 -14.56
CA ILE A 383 22.66 9.47 -15.93
C ILE A 383 23.55 10.18 -16.97
N LYS A 384 24.65 10.82 -16.55
CA LYS A 384 25.57 11.56 -17.46
C LYS A 384 26.31 10.73 -18.51
N SER A 385 26.08 9.41 -18.59
CA SER A 385 26.71 8.53 -19.57
C SER A 385 25.66 7.72 -20.32
N SER A 386 25.52 8.01 -21.62
CA SER A 386 24.62 7.30 -22.55
C SER A 386 24.95 5.81 -22.69
N ASN A 387 26.20 5.43 -22.40
CA ASN A 387 26.64 4.04 -22.41
C ASN A 387 26.11 3.23 -21.20
N SER A 388 25.74 3.89 -20.11
CA SER A 388 25.30 3.22 -18.88
C SER A 388 23.96 2.47 -19.07
N ILE A 389 23.84 1.32 -18.41
CA ILE A 389 22.58 0.55 -18.35
C ILE A 389 21.45 1.44 -17.85
N ARG A 390 21.71 2.23 -16.78
CA ARG A 390 20.77 3.19 -16.21
C ARG A 390 20.18 4.14 -17.24
N TRP A 391 21.02 4.83 -18.01
CA TRP A 391 20.55 5.77 -19.03
C TRP A 391 19.71 5.06 -20.11
N LYS A 392 20.19 3.93 -20.63
CA LYS A 392 19.50 3.14 -21.67
C LYS A 392 18.13 2.65 -21.20
N THR A 393 18.06 2.09 -19.99
CA THR A 393 16.82 1.63 -19.38
C THR A 393 15.83 2.77 -19.17
N LEU A 394 16.21 3.87 -18.50
CA LEU A 394 15.27 4.98 -18.28
C LEU A 394 14.90 5.72 -19.57
N LEU A 395 15.74 5.67 -20.61
CA LEU A 395 15.40 6.20 -21.93
C LEU A 395 14.28 5.36 -22.57
N SER A 396 14.33 4.03 -22.44
CA SER A 396 13.35 3.09 -23.01
C SER A 396 11.92 3.23 -22.48
N PHE A 397 11.71 3.90 -21.34
CA PHE A 397 10.39 4.04 -20.74
C PHE A 397 9.49 4.97 -21.56
N ASN A 398 8.21 4.57 -21.72
CA ASN A 398 7.21 5.39 -22.38
C ASN A 398 6.85 6.60 -21.49
N CYS A 399 7.51 7.72 -21.75
CA CYS A 399 7.36 8.94 -20.96
C CYS A 399 7.23 10.17 -21.86
N ARG A 400 6.15 10.95 -21.66
CA ARG A 400 5.81 12.11 -22.50
C ARG A 400 6.66 13.34 -22.24
N ASN A 401 7.05 13.59 -20.99
CA ASN A 401 7.82 14.76 -20.58
C ASN A 401 8.91 14.35 -19.59
N ARG A 402 10.11 14.93 -19.70
CA ARG A 402 11.26 14.59 -18.86
C ARG A 402 11.86 15.87 -18.28
N LEU A 403 12.24 15.85 -17.01
CA LEU A 403 12.94 16.93 -16.32
C LEU A 403 14.13 16.38 -15.57
N LEU A 404 15.26 17.06 -15.70
CA LEU A 404 16.48 16.76 -14.98
C LEU A 404 16.68 17.83 -13.90
N LEU A 405 16.92 17.40 -12.66
CA LEU A 405 17.35 18.23 -11.54
C LEU A 405 18.77 17.79 -11.18
N THR A 406 19.68 18.74 -10.95
CA THR A 406 21.02 18.45 -10.44
C THR A 406 21.58 19.68 -9.74
N GLY A 407 22.27 19.46 -8.62
CA GLY A 407 23.07 20.50 -7.96
C GLY A 407 24.49 20.64 -8.54
N THR A 408 24.92 19.70 -9.39
CA THR A 408 26.31 19.65 -9.89
C THR A 408 26.50 20.42 -11.20
N PRO A 409 27.60 21.19 -11.37
CA PRO A 409 27.90 21.87 -12.63
C PRO A 409 28.14 20.89 -13.79
N ILE A 410 27.21 20.82 -14.74
CA ILE A 410 27.33 20.02 -15.97
C ILE A 410 28.25 20.74 -16.98
N GLN A 411 29.55 20.81 -16.71
CA GLN A 411 30.49 21.58 -17.55
C GLN A 411 31.81 20.87 -17.90
N ASN A 412 32.03 19.63 -17.45
CA ASN A 412 33.33 18.97 -17.61
C ASN A 412 33.52 18.21 -18.93
N ASN A 413 32.46 17.86 -19.67
CA ASN A 413 32.56 17.07 -20.90
C ASN A 413 31.32 17.27 -21.80
N MET A 414 31.53 17.48 -23.11
CA MET A 414 30.44 17.62 -24.09
C MET A 414 29.61 16.34 -24.27
N ALA A 415 30.20 15.15 -24.10
CA ALA A 415 29.49 13.88 -24.12
C ALA A 415 28.51 13.74 -22.93
N GLU A 416 28.88 14.28 -21.76
CA GLU A 416 27.99 14.29 -20.59
C GLU A 416 26.81 15.22 -20.82
N LEU A 417 27.06 16.44 -21.33
CA LEU A 417 26.00 17.38 -21.69
C LEU A 417 25.07 16.82 -22.78
N TRP A 418 25.63 16.22 -23.84
CA TRP A 418 24.85 15.57 -24.90
C TRP A 418 23.99 14.43 -24.35
N ALA A 419 24.53 13.57 -23.49
CA ALA A 419 23.77 12.46 -22.90
C ALA A 419 22.55 12.96 -22.10
N LEU A 420 22.67 14.07 -21.38
CA LEU A 420 21.55 14.67 -20.63
C LEU A 420 20.54 15.39 -21.55
N LEU A 421 21.00 16.13 -22.56
CA LEU A 421 20.12 16.82 -23.52
C LEU A 421 19.34 15.83 -24.40
N HIS A 422 20.00 14.79 -24.93
CA HIS A 422 19.34 13.72 -25.66
C HIS A 422 18.34 12.97 -24.77
N PHE A 423 18.64 12.79 -23.47
CA PHE A 423 17.67 12.17 -22.56
C PHE A 423 16.39 12.99 -22.40
N ILE A 424 16.47 14.33 -22.36
CA ILE A 424 15.27 15.19 -22.25
C ILE A 424 14.49 15.20 -23.57
N MET A 425 15.17 15.33 -24.72
CA MET A 425 14.55 15.45 -26.04
C MET A 425 15.15 14.46 -27.05
N PRO A 426 14.80 13.16 -26.98
CA PRO A 426 15.46 12.13 -27.78
C PRO A 426 15.34 12.37 -29.28
N THR A 427 14.17 12.82 -29.73
CA THR A 427 13.85 13.08 -31.14
C THR A 427 14.51 14.32 -31.74
N LEU A 428 14.93 15.31 -30.93
CA LEU A 428 15.64 16.48 -31.45
C LEU A 428 17.15 16.21 -31.60
N PHE A 429 17.69 15.27 -30.84
CA PHE A 429 19.10 14.93 -30.79
C PHE A 429 19.40 13.52 -31.37
N GLU A 430 18.57 13.03 -32.29
CA GLU A 430 18.82 11.77 -33.04
C GLU A 430 20.06 11.85 -33.94
N VAL A 431 20.44 13.05 -34.39
CA VAL A 431 21.70 13.26 -35.10
C VAL A 431 22.84 13.11 -34.10
N SER A 432 23.67 12.09 -34.31
CA SER A 432 24.98 11.99 -33.68
C SER A 432 25.82 13.18 -34.12
N ILE A 433 25.82 14.24 -33.32
CA ILE A 433 26.90 15.21 -33.35
C ILE A 433 28.15 14.41 -32.94
N ASP A 434 29.10 14.25 -33.86
CA ASP A 434 30.43 13.71 -33.54
C ASP A 434 30.99 14.55 -32.40
N VAL A 435 30.98 14.00 -31.18
CA VAL A 435 31.40 14.75 -29.99
C VAL A 435 32.89 15.07 -30.08
N ASP A 436 33.66 14.19 -30.72
CA ASP A 436 35.06 14.35 -31.12
C ASP A 436 35.31 15.64 -31.94
N GLN A 437 34.34 16.09 -32.76
CA GLN A 437 34.49 17.33 -33.54
C GLN A 437 34.26 18.59 -32.70
N LEU A 438 33.62 18.51 -31.52
CA LEU A 438 33.43 19.63 -30.61
C LEU A 438 34.65 19.88 -29.70
N GLU A 439 35.40 18.84 -29.32
CA GLU A 439 36.58 18.99 -28.46
C GLU A 439 37.72 19.77 -29.15
N THR A 440 37.77 19.76 -30.49
CA THR A 440 38.82 20.45 -31.27
C THR A 440 38.65 21.98 -31.39
N ARG A 441 37.59 22.57 -30.83
CA ARG A 441 37.31 24.03 -30.89
C ARG A 441 37.19 24.68 -29.51
N SER A 442 38.23 24.56 -28.68
CA SER A 442 38.39 25.36 -27.46
C SER A 442 39.27 26.59 -27.71
N PRO A 443 38.79 27.85 -27.56
CA PRO A 443 39.57 29.06 -27.86
C PRO A 443 40.70 29.41 -26.86
N ILE A 444 41.06 28.51 -25.93
CA ILE A 444 41.78 28.88 -24.70
C ILE A 444 43.32 28.74 -24.81
N SER A 445 43.84 28.20 -25.92
CA SER A 445 45.28 27.89 -26.08
C SER A 445 46.18 29.01 -26.63
N GLU A 446 45.65 30.13 -27.16
CA GLU A 446 46.43 31.15 -27.89
C GLU A 446 46.82 32.41 -27.08
N HIS A 447 46.76 32.39 -25.74
CA HIS A 447 47.09 33.56 -24.89
C HIS A 447 48.19 33.31 -23.84
N ARG A 448 49.18 32.46 -24.16
CA ARG A 448 50.39 32.27 -23.33
C ARG A 448 51.70 32.20 -24.13
N ARG A 449 51.94 33.17 -25.02
CA ARG A 449 53.27 33.44 -25.60
C ARG A 449 53.43 34.93 -25.96
N GLU A 450 53.62 35.78 -24.96
CA GLU A 450 54.42 37.02 -25.00
C GLU A 450 54.26 37.75 -23.66
N GLU A 451 55.27 37.64 -22.79
CA GLU A 451 55.68 38.56 -21.71
C GLU A 451 56.49 37.78 -20.66
N SER A 452 57.81 37.70 -20.87
CA SER A 452 58.77 37.34 -19.83
C SER A 452 60.10 38.04 -20.09
N MET A 453 60.18 39.32 -19.72
CA MET A 453 61.45 40.03 -19.64
C MET A 453 61.42 41.03 -18.47
N ASP A 454 62.49 40.96 -17.67
CA ASP A 454 62.97 41.94 -16.68
C ASP A 454 62.79 41.65 -15.17
N SER A 455 63.77 42.16 -14.40
CA SER A 455 63.93 42.22 -12.94
C SER A 455 64.33 40.94 -12.18
N THR A 456 65.64 40.70 -12.22
CA THR A 456 66.53 40.41 -11.07
C THR A 456 65.96 40.73 -9.67
N VAL A 457 66.17 39.82 -8.71
CA VAL A 457 66.31 40.14 -7.28
C VAL A 457 67.45 39.31 -6.68
N ASP A 458 68.33 39.98 -5.93
CA ASP A 458 69.52 39.42 -5.30
C ASP A 458 69.25 38.87 -3.88
N THR A 459 69.82 37.69 -3.62
CA THR A 459 70.56 37.19 -2.43
C THR A 459 70.27 37.63 -0.96
N TYR A 460 70.70 36.75 -0.04
CA TYR A 460 70.81 36.88 1.44
C TYR A 460 69.48 36.75 2.23
N GLU A 461 69.40 36.11 3.41
CA GLU A 461 70.34 35.36 4.25
C GLU A 461 69.55 34.22 4.95
N LEU A 462 70.15 33.15 5.49
CA LEU A 462 71.57 32.80 5.64
C LEU A 462 71.77 31.30 5.36
#